data_AF-A0A7Y6XLU4-F1
#
_entry.id   AF-A0A7Y6XLU4-F1
#
_cell.length_a   1.000
_cell.length_b   1.000
_cell.length_c   1.000
_cell.angle_alpha   90.00
_cell.angle_beta   90.00
_cell.angle_gamma   90.00
#
_symmetry.space_group_name_H-M   'P 1'
#
loop_
_entity.id
_entity.type
_entity.pdbx_description
1 polymer ?
#
loop_
_entity_poly.entity_id
_entity_poly.type
_entity_poly.pdbx_seq_one_letter_code
_entity_poly.pdbx_strand_id
1 'polypeptide(L)'
;MTTTEAFAVNTLLPRFAPFRERHPGIEVRFLTDYGALDLRRREADVAVRLTRPSEASLVARKVGDIAISLYASEAYVARRGLADPATGFAGHDVIGYTGAAAKWPEARWLESEGASARVAVRCNSLLSVMAATVGG
;
A
#
# COMPACT_ATOMS: atom_id res chain seq x y z
N MET A 1 -1.78 17.66 -4.70
CA MET A 1 -0.77 16.66 -4.28
C MET A 1 -1.27 15.26 -4.57
N THR A 2 -0.36 14.29 -4.70
CA THR A 2 -0.74 12.89 -4.97
C THR A 2 -0.06 11.90 -4.00
N THR A 3 -0.77 10.83 -3.64
CA THR A 3 -0.25 9.74 -2.80
C THR A 3 -1.06 8.46 -3.03
N THR A 4 -0.80 7.37 -2.31
CA THR A 4 -1.68 6.20 -2.32
C THR A 4 -2.90 6.46 -1.43
N GLU A 5 -4.05 5.90 -1.78
CA GLU A 5 -5.30 6.07 -1.00
C GLU A 5 -5.11 5.69 0.47
N ALA A 6 -4.53 4.51 0.73
CA ALA A 6 -4.25 4.04 2.08
C ALA A 6 -3.41 5.03 2.89
N PHE A 7 -2.40 5.65 2.29
CA PHE A 7 -1.58 6.62 3.01
C PHE A 7 -2.30 7.96 3.21
N ALA A 8 -3.13 8.38 2.25
CA ALA A 8 -3.98 9.55 2.40
C ALA A 8 -4.93 9.39 3.60
N VAL A 9 -5.72 8.31 3.63
CA VAL A 9 -6.79 8.12 4.61
C VAL A 9 -6.27 7.80 6.01
N ASN A 10 -5.17 7.04 6.14
CA ASN A 10 -4.66 6.61 7.45
C ASN A 10 -3.64 7.58 8.05
N THR A 11 -2.96 8.39 7.22
CA THR A 11 -1.83 9.21 7.69
C THR A 11 -2.07 10.71 7.48
N LEU A 12 -2.34 11.14 6.25
CA LEU A 12 -2.33 12.57 5.91
C LEU A 12 -3.62 13.28 6.28
N LEU A 13 -4.77 12.76 5.82
CA LEU A 13 -6.08 13.39 6.01
C LEU A 13 -6.48 13.54 7.50
N PRO A 14 -6.22 12.56 8.40
CA PRO A 14 -6.49 12.72 9.83
C PRO A 14 -5.72 13.88 10.49
N ARG A 15 -4.61 14.32 9.88
CA ARG A 15 -3.75 15.40 10.38
C ARG A 15 -4.00 16.72 9.65
N PHE A 16 -5.04 16.79 8.82
CA PHE A 16 -5.25 17.93 7.93
C PHE A 16 -5.84 19.16 8.63
N ALA A 17 -6.64 18.99 9.68
CA ALA A 17 -7.24 20.12 10.40
C ALA A 17 -6.19 21.11 10.96
N PRO A 18 -5.15 20.66 11.71
CA PRO A 18 -4.09 21.56 12.16
C PRO A 18 -3.32 22.25 11.02
N PHE A 19 -3.20 21.61 9.85
CA PHE A 19 -2.60 22.23 8.67
C PHE A 19 -3.46 23.38 8.14
N ARG A 20 -4.77 23.18 8.02
CA ARG A 20 -5.71 24.21 7.57
C ARG A 20 -5.78 25.40 8.51
N GLU A 21 -5.73 25.16 9.82
CA GLU A 21 -5.70 26.24 10.82
C GLU A 21 -4.46 27.13 10.66
N ARG A 22 -3.30 26.52 10.39
CA ARG A 22 -2.05 27.25 10.18
C ARG A 22 -1.96 27.93 8.81
N HIS A 23 -2.66 27.40 7.81
CA HIS A 23 -2.60 27.85 6.42
C HIS A 23 -3.99 27.98 5.78
N PRO A 24 -4.84 28.91 6.26
CA PRO A 24 -6.25 28.98 5.84
C PRO A 24 -6.44 29.37 4.36
N GLY A 25 -5.46 30.02 3.75
CA GLY A 25 -5.48 30.40 2.32
C GLY A 25 -5.07 29.30 1.35
N ILE A 26 -4.70 28.10 1.84
CA ILE A 26 -4.24 27.00 0.99
C ILE A 26 -5.36 25.97 0.82
N GLU A 27 -5.77 25.75 -0.42
CA GLU A 27 -6.56 24.58 -0.81
C GLU A 27 -5.62 23.42 -1.17
N VAL A 28 -5.74 22.29 -0.45
CA VAL A 28 -5.01 21.07 -0.78
C VAL A 28 -5.94 20.09 -1.48
N ARG A 29 -5.66 19.85 -2.77
CA ARG A 29 -6.33 18.81 -3.56
C ARG A 29 -5.55 17.51 -3.48
N PHE A 30 -6.18 16.43 -3.03
CA PHE A 30 -5.59 15.08 -2.98
C PHE A 30 -6.02 14.28 -4.20
N LEU A 31 -5.05 13.74 -4.92
CA LEU A 31 -5.27 12.77 -5.99
C LEU A 31 -4.63 11.45 -5.57
N THR A 32 -5.47 10.48 -5.21
CA THR A 32 -5.03 9.15 -4.81
C THR A 32 -4.98 8.23 -6.02
N ASP A 33 -3.82 7.68 -6.30
CA ASP A 33 -3.64 6.67 -7.34
C ASP A 33 -2.54 5.68 -6.91
N TYR A 34 -2.71 4.46 -7.36
CA TYR A 34 -1.78 3.34 -7.23
C TYR A 34 -0.80 3.28 -8.42
N GLY A 35 -1.09 3.99 -9.51
CA GLY A 35 -0.17 4.28 -10.60
C GLY A 35 0.84 5.39 -10.25
N ALA A 36 1.96 5.42 -10.96
CA ALA A 36 2.83 6.59 -11.00
C ALA A 36 2.13 7.67 -11.84
N LEU A 37 1.24 8.45 -11.22
CA LEU A 37 0.72 9.66 -11.86
C LEU A 37 1.91 10.54 -12.24
N ASP A 38 1.94 10.91 -13.52
CA ASP A 38 3.05 11.63 -14.11
C ASP A 38 3.06 13.09 -13.62
N LEU A 39 3.94 13.38 -12.68
CA LEU A 39 4.17 14.75 -12.19
C LEU A 39 4.58 15.72 -13.31
N ARG A 40 5.05 15.21 -14.46
CA ARG A 40 5.43 16.03 -15.63
C ARG A 40 4.23 16.67 -16.29
N ARG A 41 3.02 16.11 -16.16
CA ARG A 41 1.78 16.71 -16.69
C ARG A 41 1.22 17.82 -15.80
N ARG A 42 1.93 18.21 -14.73
CA ARG A 42 1.49 19.17 -13.70
C ARG A 42 0.17 18.79 -13.03
N GLU A 43 -0.16 17.51 -12.98
CA GLU A 43 -1.38 17.04 -12.31
C GLU A 43 -1.25 17.17 -10.77
N ALA A 44 -0.03 17.35 -10.23
CA ALA A 44 0.20 17.69 -8.83
C ALA A 44 1.54 18.43 -8.62
N ASP A 45 1.59 19.32 -7.62
CA ASP A 45 2.83 20.01 -7.21
C ASP A 45 3.76 19.16 -6.34
N VAL A 46 3.19 18.21 -5.59
CA VAL A 46 3.90 17.36 -4.63
C VAL A 46 3.34 15.94 -4.69
N ALA A 47 4.23 14.95 -4.62
CA ALA A 47 3.87 13.55 -4.40
C ALA A 47 4.47 13.00 -3.11
N VAL A 48 3.69 12.19 -2.38
CA VAL A 48 4.18 11.32 -1.30
C VAL A 48 4.01 9.89 -1.75
N ARG A 49 5.14 9.20 -2.00
CA ARG A 49 5.19 7.82 -2.51
C ARG A 49 5.91 6.90 -1.53
N LEU A 50 5.55 5.63 -1.55
CA LEU A 50 6.16 4.59 -0.73
C LEU A 50 7.41 3.98 -1.38
N THR A 51 7.68 4.34 -2.63
CA THR A 51 8.86 3.93 -3.39
C THR A 51 9.62 5.16 -3.87
N ARG A 52 10.94 5.01 -4.02
CA ARG A 52 11.78 6.08 -4.57
C ARG A 52 11.45 6.27 -6.05
N PRO A 53 11.17 7.50 -6.52
CA PRO A 53 10.95 7.74 -7.94
C PRO A 53 12.24 7.44 -8.73
N SER A 54 12.09 6.86 -9.93
CA SER A 54 13.20 6.58 -10.85
C SER A 54 13.48 7.72 -11.83
N GLU A 55 12.60 8.73 -11.88
CA GLU A 55 12.68 9.83 -12.84
C GLU A 55 13.72 10.86 -12.40
N ALA A 56 14.75 11.07 -13.21
CA ALA A 56 15.85 11.99 -12.90
C ALA A 56 15.43 13.47 -12.76
N SER A 57 14.29 13.85 -13.34
CA SER A 57 13.74 15.21 -13.27
C SER A 57 13.10 15.54 -11.93
N LEU A 58 12.93 14.57 -11.02
CA LEU A 58 12.27 14.77 -9.74
C LEU A 58 13.28 14.99 -8.62
N VAL A 59 13.06 16.05 -7.84
CA VAL A 59 13.74 16.22 -6.55
C VAL A 59 12.99 15.41 -5.49
N ALA A 60 13.66 14.42 -4.91
CA ALA A 60 13.08 13.55 -3.89
C ALA A 60 13.79 13.71 -2.54
N ARG A 61 13.01 13.75 -1.46
CA ARG A 61 13.49 13.72 -0.08
C ARG A 61 12.81 12.58 0.67
N LYS A 62 13.60 11.74 1.35
CA LYS A 62 13.06 10.71 2.26
C LYS A 62 12.45 11.41 3.49
N VAL A 63 11.19 11.11 3.79
CA VAL A 63 10.45 11.71 4.93
C VAL A 63 10.23 10.74 6.09
N GLY A 64 10.45 9.44 5.88
CA GLY A 64 10.28 8.39 6.88
C GLY A 64 10.42 7.01 6.27
N ASP A 65 10.18 6.00 7.10
CA ASP A 65 10.14 4.58 6.76
C ASP A 65 8.78 4.00 7.13
N ILE A 66 8.33 2.99 6.38
CA ILE A 66 7.14 2.19 6.69
C ILE A 66 7.55 0.72 6.68
N ALA A 67 7.24 0.02 7.77
CA ALA A 67 7.39 -1.42 7.83
C ALA A 67 6.11 -2.09 7.31
N ILE A 68 6.29 -3.13 6.50
CA ILE A 68 5.20 -3.97 5.98
C ILE A 68 5.43 -5.39 6.50
N SER A 69 4.37 -6.07 6.88
CA SER A 69 4.39 -7.47 7.32
C SER A 69 3.18 -8.21 6.80
N LEU A 70 3.15 -9.51 7.02
CA LEU A 70 1.97 -10.34 6.77
C LEU A 70 0.97 -10.20 7.90
N TYR A 71 -0.30 -10.23 7.51
CA TYR A 71 -1.44 -10.17 8.42
C TYR A 71 -2.41 -11.28 8.04
N ALA A 72 -3.07 -11.84 9.05
CA ALA A 72 -4.13 -12.82 8.90
C ALA A 72 -5.25 -12.48 9.90
N SER A 73 -6.49 -12.84 9.59
CA SER A 73 -7.56 -12.76 10.58
C SER A 73 -7.38 -13.82 11.66
N GLU A 74 -7.85 -13.52 12.86
CA GLU A 74 -7.86 -14.47 13.97
C GLU A 74 -8.61 -15.76 13.59
N ALA A 75 -9.72 -15.64 12.86
CA ALA A 75 -10.49 -16.78 12.37
C ALA A 75 -9.73 -17.65 11.35
N TYR A 76 -8.89 -17.05 10.50
CA TYR A 76 -8.02 -17.80 9.60
C TYR A 76 -6.95 -18.56 10.40
N VAL A 77 -6.28 -17.88 11.32
CA VAL A 77 -5.24 -18.47 12.18
C VAL A 77 -5.80 -19.60 13.05
N ALA A 78 -7.01 -19.45 13.60
CA ALA A 78 -7.65 -20.52 14.36
C ALA A 78 -7.92 -21.80 13.54
N ARG A 79 -8.12 -21.66 12.22
CA ARG A 79 -8.41 -22.78 11.30
C ARG A 79 -7.15 -23.40 10.68
N ARG A 80 -6.15 -22.58 10.38
CA ARG A 80 -4.97 -22.97 9.57
C ARG A 80 -3.64 -22.85 10.31
N GLY A 81 -3.61 -22.25 11.49
CA GLY A 81 -2.40 -21.89 12.20
C GLY A 81 -1.69 -20.67 11.57
N LEU A 82 -0.56 -20.30 12.16
CA LEU A 82 0.37 -19.34 11.57
C LEU A 82 1.29 -20.08 10.59
N ALA A 83 1.65 -19.42 9.49
CA ALA A 83 2.68 -19.93 8.59
C ALA A 83 4.04 -19.98 9.31
N ASP A 84 4.78 -21.06 9.12
CA ASP A 84 6.15 -21.19 9.60
C ASP A 84 7.12 -20.69 8.51
N PRO A 85 7.88 -19.61 8.76
CA PRO A 85 8.86 -19.08 7.81
C PRO A 85 9.87 -20.13 7.29
N ALA A 86 10.17 -21.17 8.08
CA ALA A 86 11.08 -22.24 7.67
C ALA A 86 10.48 -23.19 6.62
N THR A 87 9.14 -23.33 6.60
CA THR A 87 8.42 -24.21 5.67
C THR A 87 7.68 -23.43 4.57
N GLY A 88 7.68 -22.09 4.67
CA GLY A 88 7.01 -21.19 3.75
C GLY A 88 5.49 -21.19 3.96
N PHE A 89 4.74 -21.14 2.85
CA PHE A 89 3.28 -20.97 2.86
C PHE A 89 2.53 -22.16 2.28
N ALA A 90 3.15 -23.35 2.24
CA ALA A 90 2.49 -24.54 1.74
C ALA A 90 1.25 -24.87 2.59
N GLY A 91 0.10 -25.09 1.94
CA GLY A 91 -1.17 -25.34 2.63
C GLY A 91 -1.87 -24.09 3.18
N HIS A 92 -1.27 -22.90 3.00
CA HIS A 92 -1.89 -21.62 3.31
C HIS A 92 -2.52 -20.97 2.08
N ASP A 93 -3.45 -20.07 2.37
CA ASP A 93 -4.19 -19.25 1.43
C ASP A 93 -3.69 -17.82 1.56
N VAL A 94 -3.36 -17.19 0.44
CA VAL A 94 -2.86 -15.81 0.43
C VAL A 94 -3.74 -14.90 -0.42
N ILE A 95 -3.74 -13.63 -0.04
CA ILE A 95 -4.39 -12.55 -0.77
C ILE A 95 -3.29 -11.77 -1.49
N GLY A 96 -3.33 -11.78 -2.83
CA GLY A 96 -2.33 -11.12 -3.66
C GLY A 96 -2.76 -9.75 -4.16
N TYR A 97 -1.83 -9.04 -4.80
CA TYR A 97 -2.14 -7.82 -5.54
C TYR A 97 -2.30 -8.08 -7.04
N THR A 98 -3.04 -7.21 -7.74
CA THR A 98 -3.17 -7.21 -9.21
C THR A 98 -3.07 -5.79 -9.79
N GLY A 99 -2.94 -5.68 -11.11
CA GLY A 99 -2.84 -4.41 -11.82
C GLY A 99 -1.57 -3.63 -11.47
N ALA A 100 -1.68 -2.32 -11.29
CA ALA A 100 -0.54 -1.47 -10.93
C ALA A 100 0.08 -1.85 -9.58
N ALA A 101 -0.74 -2.31 -8.62
CA ALA A 101 -0.31 -2.70 -7.29
C ALA A 101 0.56 -3.98 -7.27
N ALA A 102 0.47 -4.83 -8.31
CA ALA A 102 1.32 -6.02 -8.42
C ALA A 102 2.82 -5.69 -8.51
N LYS A 103 3.17 -4.44 -8.87
CA LYS A 103 4.57 -3.99 -8.96
C LYS A 103 5.15 -3.56 -7.61
N TRP A 104 4.34 -3.45 -6.56
CA TRP A 104 4.78 -2.98 -5.25
C TRP A 104 5.74 -3.96 -4.58
N PRO A 105 6.65 -3.48 -3.71
CA PRO A 105 7.60 -4.33 -3.01
C PRO A 105 6.95 -5.51 -2.29
N GLU A 106 5.86 -5.28 -1.57
CA GLU A 106 5.12 -6.29 -0.82
C GLU A 106 4.41 -7.32 -1.72
N ALA A 107 3.95 -6.90 -2.90
CA ALA A 107 3.34 -7.80 -3.88
C ALA A 107 4.39 -8.74 -4.47
N ARG A 108 5.55 -8.20 -4.87
CA ARG A 108 6.67 -8.98 -5.39
C ARG A 108 7.25 -9.93 -4.36
N TRP A 109 7.35 -9.48 -3.11
CA TRP A 109 7.78 -10.32 -2.00
C TRP A 109 6.82 -11.49 -1.78
N LEU A 110 5.51 -11.25 -1.82
CA LEU A 110 4.53 -12.33 -1.70
C LEU A 110 4.59 -13.30 -2.88
N GLU A 111 4.86 -12.81 -4.09
CA GLU A 111 5.08 -13.68 -5.26
C GLU A 111 6.34 -14.54 -5.13
N SER A 112 7.42 -14.03 -4.53
CA SER A 112 8.66 -14.79 -4.33
C SER A 112 8.55 -15.79 -3.17
N GLU A 113 8.11 -15.34 -2.00
CA GLU A 113 8.08 -16.16 -0.78
C GLU A 113 6.83 -17.04 -0.72
N GLY A 114 5.70 -16.56 -1.24
CA GLY A 114 4.40 -17.22 -1.23
C GLY A 114 4.16 -18.18 -2.38
N ALA A 115 5.20 -18.58 -3.13
CA ALA A 115 5.06 -19.41 -4.33
C ALA A 115 4.39 -20.76 -4.07
N SER A 116 4.51 -21.31 -2.85
CA SER A 116 3.86 -22.55 -2.43
C SER A 116 2.44 -22.37 -1.88
N ALA A 117 1.99 -21.13 -1.70
CA ALA A 117 0.65 -20.81 -1.22
C ALA A 117 -0.40 -20.93 -2.33
N ARG A 118 -1.66 -21.14 -1.93
CA ARG A 118 -2.80 -20.97 -2.82
C ARG A 118 -3.23 -19.51 -2.82
N VAL A 119 -3.20 -18.85 -3.97
CA VAL A 119 -3.77 -17.50 -4.07
C VAL A 119 -5.30 -17.59 -4.09
N ALA A 120 -5.94 -17.17 -3.01
CA ALA A 120 -7.39 -17.23 -2.85
C ALA A 120 -8.10 -16.09 -3.61
N VAL A 121 -7.51 -14.89 -3.59
CA VAL A 121 -8.02 -13.71 -4.29
C VAL A 121 -6.87 -12.74 -4.59
N ARG A 122 -7.03 -11.91 -5.63
CA ARG A 122 -6.14 -10.79 -5.92
C ARG A 122 -6.91 -9.48 -5.96
N CYS A 123 -6.38 -8.44 -5.32
CA CYS A 123 -6.99 -7.13 -5.23
C CYS A 123 -6.04 -6.04 -5.76
N ASN A 124 -6.58 -4.89 -6.18
CA ASN A 124 -5.77 -3.79 -6.72
C ASN A 124 -5.58 -2.63 -5.73
N SER A 125 -6.05 -2.78 -4.48
CA SER A 125 -5.98 -1.76 -3.44
C SER A 125 -5.73 -2.40 -2.07
N LEU A 126 -5.06 -1.68 -1.17
CA LEU A 126 -4.83 -2.16 0.20
C LEU A 126 -6.15 -2.31 0.97
N LEU A 127 -7.12 -1.42 0.76
CA LEU A 127 -8.42 -1.51 1.40
C LEU A 127 -9.14 -2.82 1.07
N SER A 128 -9.12 -3.24 -0.21
CA SER A 128 -9.71 -4.51 -0.63
C SER A 128 -8.96 -5.71 -0.07
N VAL A 129 -7.63 -5.66 0.00
CA VAL A 129 -6.83 -6.70 0.67
C VAL A 129 -7.24 -6.82 2.14
N MET A 130 -7.29 -5.71 2.87
CA MET A 130 -7.69 -5.71 4.28
C MET A 130 -9.12 -6.24 4.48
N ALA A 131 -10.07 -5.82 3.64
CA ALA A 131 -11.44 -6.31 3.70
C ALA A 131 -11.52 -7.83 3.46
N ALA A 132 -10.78 -8.35 2.47
CA ALA A 132 -10.69 -9.79 2.23
C ALA A 132 -10.02 -10.53 3.40
N THR A 133 -8.97 -9.97 4.01
CA THR A 133 -8.30 -10.55 5.18
C THR A 133 -9.26 -10.66 6.37
N VAL A 134 -9.98 -9.58 6.69
CA VAL A 134 -10.96 -9.55 7.77
C VAL A 134 -12.14 -10.49 7.49
N GLY A 135 -12.46 -10.73 6.22
CA GLY A 135 -13.50 -11.66 5.78
C GLY A 135 -13.25 -13.14 6.09
N GLY A 136 -12.01 -13.53 6.44
CA GLY A 136 -11.69 -14.86 6.96
C GLY A 136 -11.12 -15.84 5.97
#